data_AF-A0A6A8LR79-F1
#
_entry.id   AF-A0A6A8LR79-F1
#
_cell.length_a   1.000
_cell.length_b   1.000
_cell.length_c   1.000
_cell.angle_alpha   90.00
_cell.angle_beta   90.00
_cell.angle_gamma   90.00
#
_symmetry.space_group_name_H-M   'P 1'
#
loop_
_entity.id
_entity.type
_entity.pdbx_description
1 polymer ?
#
loop_
_entity_poly.entity_id
_entity_poly.type
_entity_poly.pdbx_seq_one_letter_code
_entity_poly.pdbx_strand_id
1 'polypeptide(L)'
;MKYYIYQGLGDSGELTKIATVSDVKTYTVTGLEANTKYRFAVSAYNGLRESAKSNIITVTTAQIPVQSITLAISKTSFEVGETTKITVTLTPPNQTSGTPTLASTNSKVATVDNSGNLRAVAVGTTTITATLGGKTSNMLTIQVYEALVNVSNLTSSNVTANSVTLSWT
;
A
#
# COMPACT_ATOMS: atom_id res chain seq x y z
N MET A 1 47.51 3.59 -10.40
CA MET A 1 46.52 3.10 -11.39
C MET A 1 45.13 3.56 -10.96
N LYS A 2 44.33 4.14 -11.86
CA LYS A 2 42.94 4.50 -11.56
C LYS A 2 42.00 3.43 -12.11
N TYR A 3 40.83 3.26 -11.49
CA TYR A 3 39.76 2.42 -11.99
C TYR A 3 38.46 3.21 -12.07
N TYR A 4 37.75 3.07 -13.19
CA TYR A 4 36.44 3.69 -13.42
C TYR A 4 35.35 2.66 -13.15
N ILE A 5 34.37 3.05 -12.33
CA ILE A 5 33.24 2.21 -11.97
C ILE A 5 32.06 2.63 -12.82
N TYR A 6 31.44 1.67 -13.51
CA TYR A 6 30.27 1.88 -14.35
C TYR A 6 29.04 1.22 -13.74
N GLN A 7 27.89 1.90 -13.83
CA GLN A 7 26.59 1.41 -13.38
C GLN A 7 25.56 1.60 -14.49
N GLY A 8 24.64 0.65 -14.60
CA GLY A 8 23.41 0.75 -15.41
C GLY A 8 22.23 0.15 -14.67
N LEU A 9 21.02 0.55 -15.05
CA LEU A 9 19.78 0.06 -14.43
C LEU A 9 19.29 -1.24 -15.12
N GLY A 10 18.83 -2.21 -14.35
CA GLY A 10 18.27 -3.46 -14.85
C GLY A 10 19.27 -4.33 -15.62
N ASP A 11 18.75 -5.17 -16.52
CA ASP A 11 19.55 -6.12 -17.30
C ASP A 11 20.28 -5.47 -18.48
N SER A 12 19.72 -4.38 -19.03
CA SER A 12 20.17 -3.78 -20.31
C SER A 12 20.48 -2.30 -20.23
N GLY A 13 20.33 -1.65 -19.08
CA GLY A 13 20.57 -0.21 -18.94
C GLY A 13 21.97 0.21 -19.37
N GLU A 14 22.08 1.42 -19.91
CA GLU A 14 23.35 1.98 -20.33
C GLU A 14 24.32 2.09 -19.14
N LEU A 15 25.57 1.69 -19.37
CA LEU A 15 26.63 1.77 -18.37
C LEU A 15 27.24 3.17 -18.38
N THR A 16 26.97 3.97 -17.35
CA THR A 16 27.56 5.29 -17.15
C THR A 16 28.61 5.23 -16.05
N LYS A 17 29.68 6.03 -16.18
CA LYS A 17 30.74 6.10 -15.17
C LYS A 17 30.22 6.85 -13.94
N ILE A 18 30.19 6.18 -12.79
CA ILE A 18 29.69 6.74 -11.53
C ILE A 18 30.81 7.13 -10.56
N ALA A 19 32.00 6.53 -10.69
CA ALA A 19 33.10 6.78 -9.76
C ALA A 19 34.47 6.53 -10.40
N THR A 20 35.49 7.11 -9.76
CA THR A 20 36.90 6.82 -10.03
C THR A 20 37.60 6.55 -8.71
N VAL A 21 38.32 5.43 -8.62
CA VAL A 21 39.15 5.09 -7.47
C VAL A 21 40.61 4.99 -7.88
N SER A 22 41.55 5.28 -6.97
CA SER A 22 42.99 5.27 -7.24
C SER A 22 43.68 4.24 -6.36
N ASP A 23 44.46 3.35 -6.97
CA ASP A 23 45.32 2.36 -6.31
C ASP A 23 44.60 1.41 -5.32
N VAL A 24 43.28 1.28 -5.46
CA VAL A 24 42.44 0.30 -4.75
C VAL A 24 41.63 -0.52 -5.74
N LYS A 25 41.32 -1.77 -5.38
CA LYS A 25 40.57 -2.72 -6.24
C LYS A 25 39.14 -2.99 -5.73
N THR A 26 38.66 -2.17 -4.82
CA THR A 26 37.34 -2.29 -4.19
C THR A 26 36.65 -0.94 -4.21
N TYR A 27 35.33 -0.94 -4.41
CA TYR A 27 34.50 0.24 -4.32
C TYR A 27 33.10 -0.14 -3.85
N THR A 28 32.58 0.58 -2.86
CA THR A 28 31.22 0.42 -2.37
C THR A 28 30.32 1.43 -3.09
N VAL A 29 29.43 0.93 -3.94
CA VAL A 29 28.39 1.77 -4.55
C VAL A 29 27.31 2.04 -3.50
N THR A 30 27.04 3.30 -3.21
CA THR A 30 26.01 3.75 -2.26
C THR A 30 24.85 4.40 -3.00
N GLY A 31 23.71 4.61 -2.32
CA GLY A 31 22.55 5.29 -2.91
C GLY A 31 21.75 4.46 -3.93
N LEU A 32 21.97 3.14 -3.96
CA LEU A 32 21.14 2.24 -4.76
C LEU A 32 19.76 2.10 -4.14
N GLU A 33 18.74 1.97 -4.99
CA GLU A 33 17.37 1.67 -4.56
C GLU A 33 17.26 0.22 -4.10
N ALA A 34 16.41 -0.04 -3.11
CA ALA A 34 16.14 -1.37 -2.60
C ALA A 34 15.28 -2.19 -3.58
N ASN A 35 15.49 -3.50 -3.61
CA ASN A 35 14.84 -4.42 -4.55
C ASN A 35 15.03 -4.05 -6.03
N THR A 36 16.10 -3.32 -6.35
CA THR A 36 16.37 -2.82 -7.69
C THR A 36 17.55 -3.57 -8.28
N LYS A 37 17.37 -4.04 -9.52
CA LYS A 37 18.40 -4.71 -10.29
C LYS A 37 19.30 -3.67 -10.95
N TYR A 38 20.60 -3.84 -10.81
CA TYR A 38 21.63 -3.02 -11.45
C TYR A 38 22.64 -3.90 -12.17
N ARG A 39 23.34 -3.30 -13.13
CA ARG A 39 24.49 -3.91 -13.79
C ARG A 39 25.73 -3.05 -13.62
N PHE A 40 26.89 -3.69 -13.49
CA PHE A 40 28.16 -3.04 -13.23
C PHE A 40 29.28 -3.56 -14.11
N ALA A 41 30.22 -2.67 -14.44
CA ALA A 41 31.49 -3.00 -15.05
C ALA A 41 32.58 -2.07 -14.53
N VAL A 42 33.84 -2.48 -14.69
CA VAL A 42 35.01 -1.69 -14.29
C VAL A 42 35.98 -1.59 -15.46
N SER A 43 36.65 -0.45 -15.62
CA SER A 43 37.81 -0.32 -16.50
C SER A 43 39.00 0.28 -15.75
N ALA A 44 40.21 0.04 -16.25
CA ALA A 44 41.43 0.65 -15.73
C ALA A 44 41.79 1.90 -16.54
N TYR A 45 42.37 2.90 -15.87
CA TYR A 45 42.90 4.11 -16.48
C TYR A 45 44.32 4.37 -15.98
N ASN A 46 45.27 4.42 -16.91
CA ASN A 46 46.70 4.52 -16.61
C ASN A 46 47.24 5.97 -16.62
N GLY A 47 46.37 6.98 -16.77
CA GLY A 47 46.80 8.38 -16.92
C GLY A 47 46.75 8.90 -18.35
N LEU A 48 46.73 8.00 -19.36
CA LEU A 48 46.70 8.35 -20.79
C LEU A 48 45.49 7.72 -21.50
N ARG A 49 45.17 6.47 -21.20
CA ARG A 49 44.07 5.74 -21.84
C ARG A 49 43.28 4.89 -20.85
N GLU A 50 42.03 4.65 -21.21
CA GLU A 50 41.14 3.70 -20.56
C GLU A 50 41.22 2.33 -21.25
N SER A 51 41.14 1.24 -20.48
CA SER A 51 41.01 -0.11 -21.01
C SER A 51 39.59 -0.38 -21.56
N ALA A 52 39.39 -1.55 -22.18
CA ALA A 52 38.05 -2.11 -22.31
C ALA A 52 37.41 -2.30 -20.92
N LYS A 53 36.07 -2.27 -20.87
CA LYS A 53 35.31 -2.62 -19.66
C LYS A 53 35.50 -4.12 -19.36
N SER A 54 35.42 -4.49 -18.09
CA SER A 54 35.35 -5.87 -17.62
C SER A 54 34.14 -6.61 -18.18
N ASN A 55 33.98 -7.89 -17.81
CA ASN A 55 32.66 -8.52 -17.90
C ASN A 55 31.63 -7.71 -17.09
N ILE A 56 30.38 -7.82 -17.50
CA ILE A 56 29.26 -7.16 -16.84
C ILE A 56 28.66 -8.14 -15.85
N ILE A 57 28.46 -7.69 -14.62
CA ILE A 57 27.68 -8.41 -13.63
C ILE A 57 26.32 -7.72 -13.46
N THR A 58 25.31 -8.50 -13.10
CA THR A 58 24.00 -8.00 -12.69
C THR A 58 23.74 -8.45 -11.26
N VAL A 59 23.27 -7.53 -10.41
CA VAL A 59 22.97 -7.78 -9.01
C VAL A 59 21.68 -7.05 -8.63
N THR A 60 20.86 -7.69 -7.80
CA THR A 60 19.66 -7.08 -7.22
C THR A 60 19.93 -6.74 -5.77
N THR A 61 19.66 -5.50 -5.38
CA THR A 61 19.76 -5.07 -3.97
C THR A 61 18.71 -5.77 -3.11
N ALA A 62 19.00 -5.91 -1.82
CA ALA A 62 18.04 -6.50 -0.89
C ALA A 62 16.75 -5.68 -0.78
N GLN A 63 15.64 -6.36 -0.46
CA GLN A 63 14.40 -5.70 -0.09
C GLN A 63 14.53 -5.01 1.27
N ILE A 64 13.87 -3.87 1.43
CA ILE A 64 13.49 -3.31 2.73
C ILE A 64 12.17 -3.98 3.13
N PRO A 65 12.15 -4.86 4.16
CA PRO A 65 10.95 -5.57 4.54
C PRO A 65 9.96 -4.66 5.25
N VAL A 66 8.66 -4.92 5.05
CA VAL A 66 7.63 -4.37 5.93
C VAL A 66 7.77 -4.93 7.35
N GLN A 67 7.71 -4.05 8.34
CA GLN A 67 7.81 -4.40 9.75
C GLN A 67 6.44 -4.42 10.42
N SER A 68 5.59 -3.44 10.11
CA SER A 68 4.21 -3.37 10.62
C SER A 68 3.24 -2.72 9.64
N ILE A 69 1.96 -2.98 9.86
CA ILE A 69 0.83 -2.42 9.12
C ILE A 69 -0.14 -1.84 10.15
N THR A 70 -0.57 -0.59 9.95
CA THR A 70 -1.57 0.05 10.80
C THR A 70 -2.75 0.51 9.95
N LEU A 71 -3.96 0.21 10.39
CA LEU A 71 -5.20 0.69 9.80
C LEU A 71 -5.85 1.74 10.69
N ALA A 72 -6.28 2.83 10.10
CA ALA A 72 -7.02 3.90 10.76
C ALA A 72 -8.24 4.33 9.94
N ILE A 73 -9.31 4.73 10.62
CA ILE A 73 -10.57 5.19 10.04
C ILE A 73 -11.19 6.23 10.98
N SER A 74 -11.96 7.17 10.45
CA SER A 74 -12.52 8.30 11.24
C SER A 74 -13.67 7.91 12.15
N LYS A 75 -14.45 6.90 11.78
CA LYS A 75 -15.55 6.32 12.57
C LYS A 75 -15.68 4.84 12.26
N THR A 76 -16.34 4.08 13.14
CA THR A 76 -16.55 2.64 13.00
C THR A 76 -18.01 2.24 12.79
N SER A 77 -18.93 3.20 12.84
CA SER A 77 -20.36 2.98 12.62
C SER A 77 -20.84 3.71 11.37
N PHE A 78 -21.54 2.99 10.49
CA PHE A 78 -21.97 3.47 9.18
C PHE A 78 -23.42 3.12 8.88
N GLU A 79 -24.12 4.01 8.18
CA GLU A 79 -25.40 3.66 7.56
C GLU A 79 -25.17 2.75 6.35
N VAL A 80 -26.14 1.88 6.07
CA VAL A 80 -26.13 1.09 4.83
C VAL A 80 -25.97 2.02 3.62
N GLY A 81 -24.98 1.72 2.78
CA GLY A 81 -24.67 2.49 1.57
C GLY A 81 -23.57 3.54 1.75
N GLU A 82 -23.21 3.92 2.99
CA GLU A 82 -22.09 4.84 3.21
C GLU A 82 -20.76 4.24 2.73
N THR A 83 -19.87 5.13 2.28
CA THR A 83 -18.50 4.80 1.88
C THR A 83 -17.50 5.65 2.63
N THR A 84 -16.33 5.10 2.90
CA THR A 84 -15.22 5.86 3.52
C THR A 84 -13.87 5.30 3.10
N LYS A 85 -12.81 6.02 3.45
CA LYS A 85 -11.43 5.60 3.20
C LYS A 85 -10.78 5.10 4.49
N ILE A 86 -10.23 3.89 4.44
CA ILE A 86 -9.29 3.39 5.44
C ILE A 86 -7.90 3.90 5.09
N THR A 87 -7.25 4.54 6.04
CA THR A 87 -5.83 4.89 5.95
C THR A 87 -5.01 3.67 6.29
N VAL A 88 -4.12 3.27 5.37
CA VAL A 88 -3.19 2.15 5.55
C VAL A 88 -1.79 2.71 5.68
N THR A 89 -1.13 2.45 6.80
CA THR A 89 0.25 2.89 7.06
C THR A 89 1.17 1.68 7.13
N LEU A 90 2.24 1.70 6.35
CA LEU A 90 3.28 0.68 6.34
C LEU A 90 4.56 1.24 6.97
N THR A 91 5.17 0.47 7.86
CA THR A 91 6.43 0.85 8.52
C THR A 91 7.52 -0.14 8.14
N PRO A 92 8.71 0.31 7.72
CA PRO A 92 9.03 1.70 7.38
C PRO A 92 8.30 2.15 6.10
N PRO A 93 8.13 3.47 5.86
CA PRO A 93 7.38 3.97 4.71
C PRO A 93 8.06 3.67 3.36
N ASN A 94 9.38 3.47 3.35
CA ASN A 94 10.17 3.10 2.17
C ASN A 94 10.36 1.58 2.02
N GLN A 95 9.52 0.76 2.67
CA GLN A 95 9.49 -0.67 2.45
C GLN A 95 9.26 -1.03 0.97
N THR A 96 9.74 -2.21 0.57
CA THR A 96 9.68 -2.70 -0.82
C THR A 96 9.01 -4.07 -0.94
N SER A 97 8.27 -4.49 0.09
CA SER A 97 7.51 -5.74 0.14
C SER A 97 6.22 -5.71 -0.70
N GLY A 98 5.86 -4.55 -1.27
CA GLY A 98 4.71 -4.38 -2.16
C GLY A 98 3.52 -3.70 -1.48
N THR A 99 2.31 -4.07 -1.91
CA THR A 99 1.05 -3.47 -1.45
C THR A 99 0.27 -4.45 -0.55
N PRO A 100 -0.35 -3.98 0.54
CA PRO A 100 -1.10 -4.83 1.44
C PRO A 100 -2.42 -5.28 0.82
N THR A 101 -2.86 -6.47 1.19
CA THR A 101 -4.19 -6.98 0.85
C THR A 101 -5.12 -6.78 2.03
N LEU A 102 -6.26 -6.11 1.81
CA LEU A 102 -7.27 -5.89 2.83
C LEU A 102 -8.38 -6.94 2.72
N ALA A 103 -8.91 -7.36 3.85
CA ALA A 103 -9.98 -8.35 3.92
C ALA A 103 -11.01 -7.99 4.99
N SER A 104 -12.28 -8.23 4.67
CA SER A 104 -13.41 -8.19 5.60
C SER A 104 -13.79 -9.62 5.98
N THR A 105 -14.02 -9.89 7.26
CA THR A 105 -14.49 -11.21 7.71
C THR A 105 -15.92 -11.52 7.24
N ASN A 106 -16.71 -10.50 6.94
CA ASN A 106 -18.03 -10.62 6.33
C ASN A 106 -18.28 -9.51 5.30
N SER A 107 -18.02 -9.82 4.04
CA SER A 107 -18.22 -8.90 2.90
C SER A 107 -19.69 -8.58 2.61
N LYS A 108 -20.65 -9.35 3.17
CA LYS A 108 -22.08 -9.01 3.08
C LYS A 108 -22.46 -7.84 4.00
N VAL A 109 -21.67 -7.57 5.05
CA VAL A 109 -21.87 -6.44 5.96
C VAL A 109 -21.11 -5.22 5.49
N ALA A 110 -19.81 -5.35 5.22
CA ALA A 110 -19.01 -4.28 4.62
C ALA A 110 -17.89 -4.85 3.74
N THR A 111 -17.65 -4.20 2.60
CA THR A 111 -16.56 -4.53 1.66
C THR A 111 -15.43 -3.52 1.77
N VAL A 112 -14.22 -3.95 1.46
CA VAL A 112 -13.05 -3.08 1.31
C VAL A 112 -12.21 -3.55 0.13
N ASP A 113 -11.68 -2.61 -0.66
CA ASP A 113 -10.73 -2.91 -1.74
C ASP A 113 -9.26 -2.75 -1.30
N ASN A 114 -8.32 -3.16 -2.15
CA ASN A 114 -6.88 -3.03 -1.86
C ASN A 114 -6.39 -1.57 -1.80
N SER A 115 -7.18 -0.63 -2.31
CA SER A 115 -6.91 0.79 -2.17
C SER A 115 -7.37 1.33 -0.82
N GLY A 116 -8.10 0.56 0.00
CA GLY A 116 -8.67 0.98 1.28
C GLY A 116 -10.03 1.67 1.16
N ASN A 117 -10.73 1.55 0.05
CA ASN A 117 -12.10 2.08 -0.09
C ASN A 117 -13.08 1.10 0.57
N LEU A 118 -13.72 1.54 1.65
CA LEU A 118 -14.73 0.79 2.39
C LEU A 118 -16.14 1.16 1.93
N ARG A 119 -17.03 0.18 1.83
CA ARG A 119 -18.47 0.38 1.62
C ARG A 119 -19.28 -0.45 2.62
N ALA A 120 -20.23 0.20 3.29
CA ALA A 120 -21.23 -0.44 4.14
C ALA A 120 -22.34 -1.05 3.26
N VAL A 121 -22.61 -2.34 3.43
CA VAL A 121 -23.47 -3.12 2.52
C VAL A 121 -24.79 -3.52 3.18
N ALA A 122 -24.76 -4.07 4.40
CA ALA A 122 -25.95 -4.50 5.10
C ALA A 122 -25.74 -4.43 6.62
N VAL A 123 -26.84 -4.31 7.37
CA VAL A 123 -26.83 -4.24 8.83
C VAL A 123 -26.06 -5.42 9.43
N GLY A 124 -25.19 -5.12 10.40
CA GLY A 124 -24.42 -6.14 11.11
C GLY A 124 -23.05 -5.62 11.56
N THR A 125 -22.17 -6.55 11.89
CA THR A 125 -20.80 -6.25 12.30
C THR A 125 -19.82 -7.11 11.52
N THR A 126 -18.71 -6.51 11.08
CA THR A 126 -17.59 -7.20 10.43
C THR A 126 -16.28 -6.63 10.92
N THR A 127 -15.19 -7.38 10.75
CA THR A 127 -13.83 -6.91 11.05
C THR A 127 -13.01 -6.81 9.79
N ILE A 128 -12.18 -5.78 9.70
CA ILE A 128 -11.27 -5.54 8.59
C ILE A 128 -9.83 -5.64 9.08
N THR A 129 -9.01 -6.37 8.33
CA THR A 129 -7.56 -6.51 8.54
C THR A 129 -6.81 -6.35 7.23
N ALA A 130 -5.52 -6.03 7.31
CA ALA A 130 -4.60 -6.00 6.19
C ALA A 130 -3.44 -6.97 6.42
N THR A 131 -2.96 -7.58 5.34
CA THR A 131 -1.79 -8.48 5.36
C THR A 131 -0.77 -8.12 4.28
N LEU A 132 0.51 -8.19 4.63
CA LEU A 132 1.65 -7.98 3.72
C LEU A 132 2.91 -8.60 4.31
N GLY A 133 3.68 -9.36 3.52
CA GLY A 133 4.98 -9.88 3.96
C GLY A 133 4.92 -10.71 5.25
N GLY A 134 3.84 -11.46 5.46
CA GLY A 134 3.61 -12.23 6.69
C GLY A 134 3.24 -11.40 7.93
N LYS A 135 3.04 -10.09 7.78
CA LYS A 135 2.53 -9.19 8.83
C LYS A 135 1.02 -9.04 8.70
N THR A 136 0.37 -8.84 9.84
CA THR A 136 -1.07 -8.54 9.96
C THR A 136 -1.23 -7.23 10.71
N SER A 137 -2.20 -6.40 10.29
CA SER A 137 -2.51 -5.14 10.95
C SER A 137 -3.29 -5.30 12.26
N ASN A 138 -3.57 -4.18 12.94
CA ASN A 138 -4.69 -4.10 13.89
C ASN A 138 -6.03 -4.41 13.20
N MET A 139 -7.02 -4.80 14.00
CA MET A 139 -8.39 -5.04 13.54
C MET A 139 -9.20 -3.74 13.60
N LEU A 140 -9.97 -3.45 12.55
CA LEU A 140 -11.03 -2.46 12.57
C LEU A 140 -12.37 -3.17 12.63
N THR A 141 -13.11 -3.00 13.74
CA THR A 141 -14.49 -3.51 13.84
C THR A 141 -15.44 -2.47 13.28
N ILE A 142 -16.22 -2.87 12.28
CA ILE A 142 -17.17 -2.01 11.55
C ILE A 142 -18.58 -2.45 11.88
N GLN A 143 -19.40 -1.52 12.34
CA GLN A 143 -20.82 -1.69 12.57
C GLN A 143 -21.60 -0.98 11.48
N VAL A 144 -22.52 -1.70 10.84
CA VAL A 144 -23.44 -1.13 9.85
C VAL A 144 -24.85 -1.15 10.43
N TYR A 145 -25.52 -0.01 10.38
CA TYR A 145 -26.90 0.18 10.85
C TYR A 145 -27.80 0.71 9.73
N GLU A 146 -29.10 0.67 9.94
CA GLU A 146 -30.08 1.07 8.94
C GLU A 146 -29.92 2.55 8.55
N ALA A 147 -30.09 2.84 7.26
CA ALA A 147 -30.14 4.22 6.79
C ALA A 147 -31.42 4.89 7.30
N LEU A 148 -31.33 6.19 7.63
CA LEU A 148 -32.52 6.94 8.02
C LEU A 148 -33.53 7.02 6.86
N VAL A 149 -34.78 6.74 7.17
CA VAL A 149 -35.90 6.90 6.24
C VAL A 149 -36.65 8.17 6.61
N ASN A 150 -36.86 9.05 5.63
CA ASN A 150 -37.67 10.24 5.82
C ASN A 150 -39.15 9.85 5.92
N VAL A 151 -39.83 10.34 6.95
CA VAL A 151 -41.27 10.14 7.15
C VAL A 151 -42.03 11.34 6.59
N SER A 152 -43.03 11.10 5.74
CA SER A 152 -43.85 12.12 5.10
C SER A 152 -45.33 11.72 5.03
N ASN A 153 -46.19 12.63 4.55
CA ASN A 153 -47.63 12.38 4.30
C ASN A 153 -48.39 11.76 5.49
N LEU A 154 -48.23 12.31 6.69
CA LEU A 154 -49.00 11.86 7.85
C LEU A 154 -50.50 12.07 7.59
N THR A 155 -51.26 10.99 7.63
CA THR A 155 -52.72 10.98 7.47
C THR A 155 -53.37 10.29 8.65
N SER A 156 -54.67 10.56 8.85
CA SER A 156 -55.47 9.90 9.87
C SER A 156 -56.69 9.22 9.25
N SER A 157 -57.10 8.11 9.85
CA SER A 157 -58.30 7.35 9.48
C SER A 157 -58.93 6.70 10.72
N ASN A 158 -60.12 6.10 10.56
CA ASN A 158 -60.83 5.35 11.62
C ASN A 158 -60.94 6.10 12.95
N VAL A 159 -61.31 7.38 12.88
CA VAL A 159 -61.47 8.23 14.07
C VAL A 159 -62.72 7.79 14.82
N THR A 160 -62.56 7.40 16.08
CA THR A 160 -63.64 7.13 17.02
C THR A 160 -63.62 8.15 18.16
N ALA A 161 -64.54 8.04 19.13
CA ALA A 161 -64.50 8.88 20.32
C ALA A 161 -63.18 8.78 21.11
N ASN A 162 -62.44 7.67 20.99
CA ASN A 162 -61.25 7.37 21.82
C ASN A 162 -60.04 6.87 21.02
N SER A 163 -60.07 6.87 19.68
CA SER A 163 -58.97 6.35 18.86
C SER A 163 -58.84 7.04 17.52
N VAL A 164 -57.63 7.02 16.97
CA VAL A 164 -57.32 7.39 15.59
C VAL A 164 -56.24 6.45 15.07
N THR A 165 -56.34 6.04 13.80
CA THR A 165 -55.25 5.35 13.10
C THR A 165 -54.42 6.37 12.36
N LEU A 166 -53.10 6.37 12.59
CA LEU A 166 -52.15 7.20 11.86
C LEU A 166 -51.43 6.37 10.79
N SER A 167 -51.18 6.95 9.63
CA SER A 167 -50.42 6.33 8.55
C SER A 167 -49.53 7.38 7.89
N TRP A 168 -48.33 6.98 7.44
CA TRP A 168 -47.34 7.83 6.81
C TRP A 168 -46.61 7.05 5.70
N THR A 169 -45.87 7.76 4.86
CA THR A 169 -45.04 7.19 3.78
C THR A 169 -43.66 7.80 3.77
#